data_AF-A0A916YU30-F1
#
_entry.id   AF-A0A916YU30-F1
#
_cell.length_a   1.000
_cell.length_b   1.000
_cell.length_c   1.000
_cell.angle_alpha   90.00
_cell.angle_beta   90.00
_cell.angle_gamma   90.00
#
_symmetry.space_group_name_H-M   'P 1'
#
loop_
_entity.id
_entity.type
_entity.pdbx_description
1 polymer ?
#
loop_
_entity_poly.entity_id
_entity_poly.type
_entity_poly.pdbx_seq_one_letter_code
_entity_poly.pdbx_strand_id
1 'polypeptide(L)'
;MFTRRMGTMKRFTLFVVFLLCIAMLTPNTASAAYYNTYTTVAKLNNANNAYAAQGFAVGSTYVYSAKVNGDNTRAVIYRTKMSDGSTTLMTNGDKGTTYATYLGHANDLVLSTIGGNYYMFVVTMNSGSMSLVKLKYVGTKYYKVGNYTIKYKGSNKSMSGVKITSKDANNIHFLFKSGRTLYRGSLPLNAKSGTINVTGGFNLNIEDARVNGSTISNINSYAFQGFGYHKNTIYVPMTYKNISIVLVYRNISTASGTIKADKNYSFRITSAAYSNLFEIEGVGIGKGDKLWFNTNRRTKTGDTAHDGVHYFKNYSAS
;
A
#
# COMPACT_ATOMS: atom_id res chain seq x y z
N MET A 1 3.31 63.56 50.07
CA MET A 1 1.92 63.13 49.87
C MET A 1 1.72 62.84 48.38
N PHE A 2 1.37 61.60 48.08
CA PHE A 2 1.20 61.01 46.74
C PHE A 2 -0.08 61.51 46.04
N THR A 3 -0.04 61.64 44.71
CA THR A 3 -1.07 61.08 43.83
C THR A 3 -0.45 60.62 42.51
N ARG A 4 -0.28 59.29 42.43
CA ARG A 4 0.19 58.52 41.27
C ARG A 4 -0.75 58.73 40.07
N ARG A 5 -0.21 59.04 38.88
CA ARG A 5 -0.90 58.86 37.58
C ARG A 5 -1.14 57.36 37.34
N MET A 6 -2.19 56.81 37.95
CA MET A 6 -2.58 55.39 37.87
C MET A 6 -3.48 55.06 36.66
N GLY A 7 -3.87 56.03 35.85
CA GLY A 7 -4.84 55.86 34.75
C GLY A 7 -4.28 55.28 33.46
N THR A 8 -3.06 55.65 33.07
CA THR A 8 -2.50 55.32 31.75
C THR A 8 -1.90 53.91 31.67
N MET A 9 -1.25 53.43 32.75
CA MET A 9 -0.70 52.07 32.77
C MET A 9 -1.80 50.99 32.74
N LYS A 10 -2.93 51.19 33.45
CA LYS A 10 -4.04 50.22 33.45
C LYS A 10 -4.62 49.98 32.06
N ARG A 11 -4.75 51.03 31.24
CA ARG A 11 -5.28 50.94 29.87
C ARG A 11 -4.30 50.22 28.93
N PHE A 12 -3.00 50.43 29.11
CA PHE A 12 -1.97 49.74 28.32
C PHE A 12 -1.87 48.25 28.69
N THR A 13 -1.92 47.91 29.97
CA THR A 13 -1.93 46.51 30.43
C THR A 13 -3.19 45.77 29.97
N LEU A 14 -4.36 46.42 30.00
CA LEU A 14 -5.59 45.80 29.49
C LEU A 14 -5.52 45.52 27.98
N PHE A 15 -4.93 46.43 27.20
CA PHE A 15 -4.78 46.27 25.76
C PHE A 15 -3.81 45.13 25.39
N VAL A 16 -2.70 45.00 26.12
CA VAL A 16 -1.74 43.90 25.94
C VAL A 16 -2.33 42.55 26.34
N VAL A 17 -3.09 42.49 27.44
CA VAL A 17 -3.80 41.26 27.86
C VAL A 17 -4.87 40.87 26.85
N PHE A 18 -5.61 41.84 26.29
CA PHE A 18 -6.61 41.57 25.26
C PHE A 18 -5.98 41.05 23.96
N LEU A 19 -4.82 41.59 23.54
CA LEU A 19 -4.06 41.10 22.38
C LEU A 19 -3.51 39.68 22.59
N LEU A 20 -3.02 39.36 23.80
CA LEU A 20 -2.56 38.02 24.17
C LEU A 20 -3.72 37.01 24.21
N CYS A 21 -4.89 37.41 24.72
CA CYS A 21 -6.08 36.57 24.70
C CYS A 21 -6.60 36.33 23.27
N ILE A 22 -6.53 37.31 22.36
CA ILE A 22 -6.90 37.13 20.95
C ILE A 22 -5.90 36.20 20.23
N ALA A 23 -4.60 36.29 20.52
CA ALA A 23 -3.58 35.40 19.96
C ALA A 23 -3.73 33.94 20.46
N MET A 24 -4.32 33.72 21.63
CA MET A 24 -4.67 32.38 22.14
C MET A 24 -6.00 31.84 21.59
N LEU A 25 -6.82 32.69 20.97
CA LEU A 25 -8.13 32.34 20.40
C LEU A 25 -8.11 32.12 18.90
N THR A 26 -6.95 32.24 18.22
CA THR A 26 -6.84 31.78 16.84
C THR A 26 -6.79 30.25 16.85
N PRO A 27 -7.84 29.55 16.39
CA PRO A 27 -7.72 28.11 16.19
C PRO A 27 -6.59 27.91 15.19
N ASN A 28 -5.52 27.22 15.61
CA ASN A 28 -4.59 26.61 14.68
C ASN A 28 -5.43 25.63 13.86
N THR A 29 -5.87 26.05 12.68
CA THR A 29 -6.42 25.14 11.68
C THR A 29 -5.28 24.21 11.33
N ALA A 30 -5.24 23.04 11.98
CA ALA A 30 -4.28 22.00 11.68
C ALA A 30 -4.43 21.69 10.18
N SER A 31 -3.43 22.12 9.39
CA SER A 31 -3.41 21.84 7.96
C SER A 31 -3.37 20.32 7.77
N ALA A 32 -4.12 19.82 6.80
CA ALA A 32 -4.09 18.40 6.46
C ALA A 32 -2.66 17.99 6.14
N ALA A 33 -2.19 16.88 6.71
CA ALA A 33 -0.85 16.38 6.47
C ALA A 33 -0.71 16.00 4.98
N TYR A 34 0.35 16.51 4.36
CA TYR A 34 0.64 16.31 2.94
C TYR A 34 2.05 15.78 2.73
N TYR A 35 2.15 14.56 2.22
CA TYR A 35 3.42 13.86 2.00
C TYR A 35 3.70 13.75 0.50
N ASN A 36 4.72 14.46 0.04
CA ASN A 36 5.00 14.61 -1.40
C ASN A 36 6.44 14.31 -1.81
N THR A 37 7.25 13.78 -0.88
CA THR A 37 8.62 13.37 -1.16
C THR A 37 8.88 11.95 -0.66
N TYR A 38 9.84 11.29 -1.29
CA TYR A 38 10.20 9.92 -0.97
C TYR A 38 11.73 9.73 -1.00
N THR A 39 12.18 8.64 -0.40
CA THR A 39 13.56 8.15 -0.51
C THR A 39 13.56 6.91 -1.39
N THR A 40 14.53 6.84 -2.32
CA THR A 40 14.82 5.59 -3.05
C THR A 40 15.77 4.74 -2.23
N VAL A 41 15.39 3.49 -2.01
CA VAL A 41 16.18 2.51 -1.27
C VAL A 41 16.88 1.56 -2.23
N ALA A 42 16.20 1.12 -3.28
CA ALA A 42 16.78 0.22 -4.25
C ALA A 42 16.21 0.41 -5.65
N LYS A 43 17.01 0.03 -6.65
CA LYS A 43 16.57 -0.20 -8.02
C LYS A 43 16.26 -1.68 -8.21
N LEU A 44 15.18 -2.01 -8.92
CA LEU A 44 14.82 -3.38 -9.26
C LEU A 44 15.14 -3.67 -10.73
N ASN A 45 16.18 -4.47 -10.96
CA ASN A 45 16.60 -4.85 -12.31
C ASN A 45 15.56 -5.72 -13.02
N ASN A 46 15.64 -5.77 -14.34
CA ASN A 46 14.83 -6.70 -15.14
C ASN A 46 15.46 -8.10 -15.08
N ALA A 47 14.63 -9.14 -15.02
CA ALA A 47 15.09 -10.53 -15.01
C ALA A 47 14.02 -11.44 -15.62
N ASN A 48 14.42 -12.44 -16.41
CA ASN A 48 13.51 -13.39 -17.06
C ASN A 48 12.40 -12.70 -17.90
N ASN A 49 12.73 -11.59 -18.56
CA ASN A 49 11.80 -10.70 -19.27
C ASN A 49 10.74 -10.05 -18.37
N ALA A 50 10.84 -10.19 -17.05
CA ALA A 50 9.99 -9.47 -16.12
C ALA A 50 10.55 -8.07 -15.90
N TYR A 51 9.75 -7.08 -16.30
CA TYR A 51 10.18 -5.69 -16.41
C TYR A 51 9.17 -4.70 -15.84
N ALA A 52 7.98 -5.13 -15.47
CA ALA A 52 6.97 -4.31 -14.81
C ALA A 52 6.83 -4.74 -13.34
N ALA A 53 7.17 -3.86 -12.40
CA ALA A 53 6.85 -4.04 -10.99
C ALA A 53 5.34 -4.20 -10.79
N GLN A 54 4.96 -5.01 -9.81
CA GLN A 54 3.57 -5.35 -9.49
C GLN A 54 3.41 -5.41 -7.96
N GLY A 55 2.98 -6.53 -7.40
CA GLY A 55 2.69 -6.63 -5.98
C GLY A 55 3.85 -6.30 -5.04
N PHE A 56 3.50 -5.86 -3.84
CA PHE A 56 4.44 -5.43 -2.81
C PHE A 56 4.01 -5.89 -1.42
N ALA A 57 4.98 -6.27 -0.60
CA ALA A 57 4.75 -6.43 0.84
C ALA A 57 5.99 -6.13 1.66
N VAL A 58 5.72 -5.84 2.91
CA VAL A 58 6.68 -5.32 3.86
C VAL A 58 6.79 -6.30 5.02
N GLY A 59 7.99 -6.84 5.23
CA GLY A 59 8.34 -7.64 6.39
C GLY A 59 9.07 -6.82 7.46
N SER A 60 9.70 -7.49 8.42
CA SER A 60 10.46 -6.82 9.49
C SER A 60 11.85 -6.34 9.03
N THR A 61 12.52 -7.13 8.18
CA THR A 61 13.89 -6.87 7.72
C THR A 61 13.97 -6.58 6.23
N TYR A 62 13.03 -7.14 5.46
CA TYR A 62 13.02 -7.09 4.01
C TYR A 62 11.65 -6.64 3.51
N VAL A 63 11.64 -5.97 2.37
CA VAL A 63 10.44 -5.85 1.54
C VAL A 63 10.53 -6.79 0.35
N TYR A 64 9.38 -7.11 -0.22
CA TYR A 64 9.26 -8.03 -1.35
C TYR A 64 8.50 -7.34 -2.47
N SER A 65 9.02 -7.47 -3.69
CA SER A 65 8.41 -6.90 -4.90
C SER A 65 8.30 -7.97 -5.96
N ALA A 66 7.10 -8.16 -6.50
CA ALA A 66 6.92 -8.96 -7.70
C ALA A 66 7.20 -8.09 -8.93
N LYS A 67 7.80 -8.69 -9.98
CA LYS A 67 7.77 -8.15 -11.34
C LYS A 67 7.21 -9.18 -12.29
N VAL A 68 6.55 -8.75 -13.35
CA VAL A 68 6.02 -9.62 -14.41
C VAL A 68 6.52 -9.21 -15.79
N ASN A 69 6.44 -10.14 -16.74
CA ASN A 69 6.64 -9.86 -18.15
C ASN A 69 5.32 -9.42 -18.82
N GLY A 70 5.39 -8.92 -20.06
CA GLY A 70 4.25 -8.29 -20.74
C GLY A 70 3.01 -9.17 -20.94
N ASP A 71 3.16 -10.49 -21.00
CA ASP A 71 2.05 -11.44 -21.16
C ASP A 71 1.63 -12.11 -19.83
N ASN A 72 2.24 -11.71 -18.70
CA ASN A 72 2.00 -12.26 -17.37
C ASN A 72 2.25 -13.77 -17.21
N THR A 73 3.01 -14.39 -18.12
CA THR A 73 3.35 -15.82 -18.03
C THR A 73 4.55 -16.08 -17.11
N ARG A 74 5.32 -15.04 -16.75
CA ARG A 74 6.48 -15.15 -15.87
C ARG A 74 6.47 -14.02 -14.84
N ALA A 75 6.54 -14.41 -13.58
CA ALA A 75 6.73 -13.50 -12.46
C ALA A 75 8.05 -13.81 -11.75
N VAL A 76 8.77 -12.76 -11.35
CA VAL A 76 9.95 -12.84 -10.49
C VAL A 76 9.65 -12.17 -9.16
N ILE A 77 10.34 -12.57 -8.09
CA ILE A 77 10.20 -11.96 -6.77
C ILE A 77 11.57 -11.44 -6.34
N TYR A 78 11.65 -10.16 -6.05
CA TYR A 78 12.80 -9.54 -5.40
C TYR A 78 12.56 -9.46 -3.91
N ARG A 79 13.62 -9.73 -3.14
CA ARG A 79 13.72 -9.41 -1.72
C ARG A 79 14.72 -8.27 -1.56
N THR A 80 14.30 -7.16 -0.98
CA THR A 80 15.16 -5.97 -0.75
C THR A 80 15.36 -5.76 0.73
N LYS A 81 16.62 -5.70 1.18
CA LYS A 81 16.95 -5.47 2.58
C LYS A 81 16.74 -4.01 2.93
N MET A 82 15.94 -3.74 3.95
CA MET A 82 15.54 -2.37 4.29
C MET A 82 16.68 -1.47 4.77
N SER A 83 17.74 -2.06 5.33
CA SER A 83 18.84 -1.30 5.95
C SER A 83 19.80 -0.68 4.94
N ASP A 84 20.05 -1.37 3.83
CA ASP A 84 21.11 -1.03 2.87
C ASP A 84 20.63 -1.05 1.41
N GLY A 85 19.40 -1.48 1.16
CA GLY A 85 18.84 -1.54 -0.19
C GLY A 85 19.37 -2.69 -1.05
N SER A 86 20.17 -3.60 -0.50
CA SER A 86 20.62 -4.78 -1.24
C SER A 86 19.43 -5.62 -1.71
N THR A 87 19.41 -5.93 -3.00
CA THR A 87 18.34 -6.70 -3.65
C THR A 87 18.79 -8.12 -3.96
N THR A 88 17.95 -9.10 -3.70
CA THR A 88 18.14 -10.49 -4.14
C THR A 88 16.97 -10.91 -5.00
N LEU A 89 17.26 -11.33 -6.23
CA LEU A 89 16.31 -12.07 -7.06
C LEU A 89 16.12 -13.46 -6.45
N MET A 90 14.91 -13.77 -5.98
CA MET A 90 14.64 -15.03 -5.28
C MET A 90 14.54 -16.21 -6.25
N THR A 91 14.98 -17.38 -5.80
CA THR A 91 14.92 -18.62 -6.56
C THR A 91 13.65 -19.41 -6.21
N ASN A 92 12.93 -19.87 -7.22
CA ASN A 92 11.92 -20.91 -7.10
C ASN A 92 12.61 -22.23 -6.74
N GLY A 93 12.49 -22.63 -5.49
CA GLY A 93 13.11 -23.83 -4.95
C GLY A 93 12.51 -25.14 -5.49
N ASP A 94 11.32 -25.11 -6.10
CA ASP A 94 10.70 -26.30 -6.71
C ASP A 94 11.38 -26.66 -8.05
N LYS A 95 11.93 -25.66 -8.77
CA LYS A 95 12.45 -25.82 -10.14
C LYS A 95 13.89 -25.33 -10.34
N GLY A 96 14.47 -24.66 -9.35
CA GLY A 96 15.78 -23.99 -9.48
C GLY A 96 15.77 -22.72 -10.33
N THR A 97 14.63 -22.32 -10.89
CA THR A 97 14.48 -21.10 -11.72
C THR A 97 14.38 -19.84 -10.86
N THR A 98 14.63 -18.66 -11.42
CA THR A 98 14.41 -17.37 -10.72
C THR A 98 13.05 -16.74 -11.05
N TYR A 99 12.16 -17.50 -11.68
CA TYR A 99 10.80 -17.09 -12.03
C TYR A 99 9.77 -18.19 -11.75
N ALA A 100 8.52 -17.77 -11.63
CA ALA A 100 7.34 -18.61 -11.49
C ALA A 100 6.39 -18.37 -12.66
N THR A 101 5.77 -19.45 -13.17
CA THR A 101 4.82 -19.40 -14.29
C THR A 101 3.35 -19.44 -13.85
N TYR A 102 3.12 -19.30 -12.55
CA TYR A 102 1.82 -19.59 -11.93
C TYR A 102 1.31 -18.43 -11.07
N LEU A 103 1.99 -17.28 -11.07
CA LEU A 103 1.62 -16.11 -10.28
C LEU A 103 0.76 -15.09 -11.06
N GLY A 104 0.52 -15.31 -12.36
CA GLY A 104 -0.23 -14.39 -13.21
C GLY A 104 0.35 -12.98 -13.16
N HIS A 105 -0.51 -11.98 -12.98
CA HIS A 105 -0.10 -10.58 -12.85
C HIS A 105 0.58 -10.26 -11.51
N ALA A 106 0.45 -11.13 -10.50
CA ALA A 106 1.03 -10.94 -9.17
C ALA A 106 0.76 -9.54 -8.57
N ASN A 107 -0.46 -9.02 -8.78
CA ASN A 107 -0.82 -7.61 -8.58
C ASN A 107 -0.64 -7.13 -7.13
N ASP A 108 -0.73 -8.03 -6.15
CA ASP A 108 -0.52 -7.71 -4.75
C ASP A 108 -0.04 -8.94 -3.97
N LEU A 109 0.64 -8.70 -2.85
CA LEU A 109 1.10 -9.77 -1.98
C LEU A 109 0.99 -9.41 -0.50
N VAL A 110 0.92 -10.45 0.35
CA VAL A 110 0.91 -10.29 1.80
C VAL A 110 1.72 -11.40 2.47
N LEU A 111 2.47 -11.02 3.50
CA LEU A 111 3.31 -11.94 4.26
C LEU A 111 2.56 -12.47 5.48
N SER A 112 2.86 -13.71 5.87
CA SER A 112 2.35 -14.32 7.10
C SER A 112 3.38 -15.24 7.72
N THR A 113 3.46 -15.23 9.05
CA THR A 113 4.16 -16.26 9.83
C THR A 113 3.15 -17.24 10.40
N ILE A 114 3.32 -18.53 10.16
CA ILE A 114 2.43 -19.60 10.64
C ILE A 114 3.32 -20.74 11.18
N GLY A 115 3.18 -21.06 12.47
CA GLY A 115 3.99 -22.11 13.11
C GLY A 115 5.49 -21.95 12.88
N GLY A 116 6.03 -20.73 13.05
CA GLY A 116 7.44 -20.39 12.83
C GLY A 116 7.90 -20.35 11.36
N ASN A 117 7.04 -20.74 10.41
CA ASN A 117 7.35 -20.71 8.98
C ASN A 117 6.84 -19.42 8.32
N TYR A 118 7.54 -18.96 7.30
CA TYR A 118 7.20 -17.75 6.58
C TYR A 118 6.51 -18.04 5.24
N TYR A 119 5.42 -17.33 5.01
CA TYR A 119 4.57 -17.49 3.83
C TYR A 119 4.30 -16.16 3.15
N MET A 120 4.11 -16.22 1.85
CA MET A 120 3.62 -15.14 1.01
C MET A 120 2.34 -15.61 0.32
N PHE A 121 1.28 -14.82 0.41
CA PHE A 121 0.07 -15.01 -0.38
C PHE A 121 0.09 -13.99 -1.52
N VAL A 122 0.05 -14.46 -2.76
CA VAL A 122 0.15 -13.63 -3.97
C VAL A 122 -1.17 -13.69 -4.71
N VAL A 123 -1.82 -12.54 -4.90
CA VAL A 123 -3.03 -12.46 -5.72
C VAL A 123 -2.63 -12.31 -7.18
N THR A 124 -3.20 -13.13 -8.05
CA THR A 124 -2.70 -13.30 -9.43
C THR A 124 -3.46 -12.51 -10.47
N MET A 125 -4.60 -11.93 -10.08
CA MET A 125 -5.66 -11.41 -10.97
C MET A 125 -6.30 -12.45 -11.90
N ASN A 126 -6.00 -13.74 -11.74
CA ASN A 126 -6.74 -14.80 -12.43
C ASN A 126 -8.04 -15.13 -11.68
N SER A 127 -9.08 -15.49 -12.41
CA SER A 127 -10.22 -16.21 -11.85
C SER A 127 -9.97 -17.72 -11.90
N GLY A 128 -10.55 -18.49 -10.98
CA GLY A 128 -10.41 -19.95 -10.95
C GLY A 128 -9.34 -20.45 -9.97
N SER A 129 -8.78 -21.64 -10.21
CA SER A 129 -7.95 -22.38 -9.24
C SER A 129 -6.69 -21.65 -8.75
N MET A 130 -6.26 -20.63 -9.49
CA MET A 130 -5.03 -19.89 -9.26
C MET A 130 -5.29 -18.42 -8.91
N SER A 131 -6.43 -18.07 -8.31
CA SER A 131 -6.71 -16.69 -7.89
C SER A 131 -5.77 -16.17 -6.79
N LEU A 132 -5.39 -17.04 -5.85
CA LEU A 132 -4.42 -16.75 -4.80
C LEU A 132 -3.40 -17.89 -4.70
N VAL A 133 -2.12 -17.58 -4.66
CA VAL A 133 -1.04 -18.57 -4.50
C VAL A 133 -0.37 -18.42 -3.15
N LYS A 134 -0.16 -19.53 -2.45
CA LYS A 134 0.59 -19.58 -1.19
C LYS A 134 1.99 -20.10 -1.47
N LEU A 135 2.97 -19.26 -1.17
CA LEU A 135 4.38 -19.60 -1.22
C LEU A 135 4.91 -19.74 0.21
N LYS A 136 5.72 -20.76 0.46
CA LYS A 136 6.63 -20.78 1.63
C LYS A 136 7.96 -20.18 1.18
N TYR A 137 8.59 -19.35 2.01
CA TYR A 137 9.93 -18.84 1.70
C TYR A 137 10.91 -19.07 2.85
N VAL A 138 12.15 -19.37 2.49
CA VAL A 138 13.27 -19.62 3.41
C VAL A 138 14.52 -19.01 2.80
N GLY A 139 15.13 -18.05 3.50
CA GLY A 139 16.27 -17.30 2.95
C GLY A 139 15.91 -16.63 1.62
N THR A 140 16.63 -16.99 0.57
CA THR A 140 16.48 -16.44 -0.80
C THR A 140 15.65 -17.33 -1.71
N LYS A 141 15.02 -18.39 -1.18
CA LYS A 141 14.19 -19.34 -1.95
C LYS A 141 12.72 -19.23 -1.60
N TYR A 142 11.85 -19.51 -2.57
CA TYR A 142 10.40 -19.69 -2.36
C TYR A 142 9.92 -21.00 -2.99
N TYR A 143 8.83 -21.56 -2.47
CA TYR A 143 8.25 -22.84 -2.88
C TYR A 143 6.74 -22.71 -2.95
N LYS A 144 6.10 -23.19 -4.02
CA LYS A 144 4.63 -23.21 -4.13
C LYS A 144 4.08 -24.31 -3.22
N VAL A 145 3.46 -23.90 -2.13
CA VAL A 145 2.87 -24.84 -1.15
C VAL A 145 1.35 -24.93 -1.24
N GLY A 146 0.74 -24.11 -2.09
CA GLY A 146 -0.62 -24.34 -2.57
C GLY A 146 -1.26 -23.13 -3.26
N ASN A 147 -2.55 -23.24 -3.56
CA ASN A 147 -3.30 -22.25 -4.33
C ASN A 147 -4.80 -22.33 -4.06
N TYR A 148 -5.51 -21.22 -4.26
CA TYR A 148 -6.91 -21.12 -3.94
C TYR A 148 -7.72 -20.45 -5.05
N THR A 149 -8.95 -20.94 -5.20
CA THR A 149 -10.01 -20.25 -5.94
C THR A 149 -10.68 -19.24 -5.04
N ILE A 150 -10.86 -18.01 -5.51
CA ILE A 150 -11.69 -17.02 -4.82
C ILE A 150 -13.06 -17.00 -5.48
N LYS A 151 -14.13 -17.14 -4.68
CA LYS A 151 -15.51 -17.10 -5.16
C LYS A 151 -16.32 -16.03 -4.45
N TYR A 152 -17.15 -15.30 -5.20
CA TYR A 152 -18.16 -14.40 -4.66
C TYR A 152 -19.52 -14.80 -5.20
N LYS A 153 -20.49 -15.05 -4.31
CA LYS A 153 -21.83 -15.54 -4.68
C LYS A 153 -21.78 -16.77 -5.60
N GLY A 154 -20.89 -17.72 -5.31
CA GLY A 154 -20.73 -18.97 -6.07
C GLY A 154 -19.88 -18.88 -7.35
N SER A 155 -19.64 -17.68 -7.88
CA SER A 155 -18.86 -17.47 -9.11
C SER A 155 -17.38 -17.20 -8.82
N ASN A 156 -16.48 -17.72 -9.67
CA ASN A 156 -15.06 -17.41 -9.60
C ASN A 156 -14.85 -15.90 -9.78
N LYS A 157 -13.99 -15.31 -8.94
CA LYS A 157 -13.75 -13.87 -8.94
C LYS A 157 -12.27 -13.56 -8.93
N SER A 158 -11.85 -12.75 -9.89
CA SER A 158 -10.52 -12.14 -9.89
C SER A 158 -10.46 -11.01 -8.84
N MET A 159 -9.33 -10.93 -8.15
CA MET A 159 -9.01 -9.91 -7.15
C MET A 159 -7.69 -9.24 -7.55
N SER A 160 -7.58 -7.93 -7.30
CA SER A 160 -6.37 -7.14 -7.54
C SER A 160 -5.60 -6.80 -6.26
N GLY A 161 -6.18 -7.00 -5.07
CA GLY A 161 -5.49 -6.74 -3.81
C GLY A 161 -5.72 -7.84 -2.78
N VAL A 162 -4.76 -8.03 -1.88
CA VAL A 162 -4.90 -8.95 -0.74
C VAL A 162 -4.08 -8.47 0.47
N LYS A 163 -4.72 -8.41 1.64
CA LYS A 163 -4.05 -8.23 2.93
C LYS A 163 -4.67 -9.09 4.02
N ILE A 164 -3.86 -9.47 5.01
CA ILE A 164 -4.30 -10.20 6.20
C ILE A 164 -4.71 -9.17 7.23
N THR A 165 -5.94 -9.26 7.71
CA THR A 165 -6.46 -8.35 8.74
C THR A 165 -6.29 -8.89 10.15
N SER A 166 -6.36 -10.21 10.30
CA SER A 166 -6.17 -10.89 11.58
C SER A 166 -5.89 -12.38 11.37
N LYS A 167 -5.45 -13.03 12.44
CA LYS A 167 -5.35 -14.49 12.55
C LYS A 167 -5.89 -14.89 13.91
N ASP A 168 -6.55 -16.04 13.96
CA ASP A 168 -6.92 -16.71 15.20
C ASP A 168 -6.31 -18.13 15.22
N ALA A 169 -6.67 -18.94 16.21
CA ALA A 169 -6.14 -20.29 16.37
C ALA A 169 -6.41 -21.21 15.16
N ASN A 170 -7.49 -20.94 14.42
CA ASN A 170 -8.00 -21.81 13.37
C ASN A 170 -7.89 -21.18 11.97
N ASN A 171 -7.91 -19.85 11.86
CA ASN A 171 -8.09 -19.15 10.60
C ASN A 171 -7.13 -17.98 10.39
N ILE A 172 -6.90 -17.68 9.12
CA ILE A 172 -6.37 -16.41 8.61
C ILE A 172 -7.52 -15.65 7.99
N HIS A 173 -7.68 -14.39 8.38
CA HIS A 173 -8.70 -13.50 7.84
C HIS A 173 -8.07 -12.52 6.85
N PHE A 174 -8.67 -12.42 5.68
CA PHE A 174 -8.20 -11.62 4.57
C PHE A 174 -9.20 -10.52 4.22
N LEU A 175 -8.64 -9.41 3.75
CA LEU A 175 -9.32 -8.40 2.98
C LEU A 175 -8.80 -8.47 1.54
N PHE A 176 -9.70 -8.67 0.59
CA PHE A 176 -9.41 -8.68 -0.85
C PHE A 176 -9.98 -7.42 -1.50
N LYS A 177 -9.35 -6.96 -2.58
CA LYS A 177 -9.81 -5.79 -3.36
C LYS A 177 -10.05 -6.14 -4.82
N SER A 178 -11.08 -5.57 -5.42
CA SER A 178 -11.28 -5.51 -6.87
C SER A 178 -11.81 -4.12 -7.23
N GLY A 179 -11.02 -3.32 -7.94
CA GLY A 179 -11.33 -1.90 -8.16
C GLY A 179 -11.49 -1.17 -6.83
N ARG A 180 -12.69 -0.62 -6.60
CA ARG A 180 -13.09 0.10 -5.38
C ARG A 180 -13.77 -0.77 -4.33
N THR A 181 -14.08 -2.01 -4.64
CA THR A 181 -14.84 -2.89 -3.75
C THR A 181 -13.90 -3.80 -2.96
N LEU A 182 -14.15 -3.90 -1.67
CA LEU A 182 -13.43 -4.75 -0.74
C LEU A 182 -14.31 -5.93 -0.35
N TYR A 183 -13.68 -7.09 -0.20
CA TYR A 183 -14.31 -8.37 0.13
C TYR A 183 -13.60 -9.01 1.30
N ARG A 184 -14.35 -9.65 2.18
CA ARG A 184 -13.80 -10.38 3.33
C ARG A 184 -13.79 -11.86 3.02
N GLY A 185 -12.72 -12.55 3.39
CA GLY A 185 -12.64 -14.00 3.27
C GLY A 185 -11.72 -14.58 4.32
N SER A 186 -11.83 -15.88 4.56
CA SER A 186 -10.95 -16.58 5.48
C SER A 186 -10.44 -17.88 4.88
N LEU A 187 -9.36 -18.38 5.47
CA LEU A 187 -8.82 -19.70 5.22
C LEU A 187 -8.47 -20.37 6.55
N PRO A 188 -8.66 -21.69 6.68
CA PRO A 188 -8.03 -22.42 7.75
C PRO A 188 -6.51 -22.21 7.74
N LEU A 189 -5.92 -22.03 8.92
CA LEU A 189 -4.52 -21.62 9.11
C LEU A 189 -3.53 -22.52 8.36
N ASN A 190 -3.80 -23.82 8.38
CA ASN A 190 -2.97 -24.86 7.78
C ASN A 190 -3.45 -25.31 6.40
N ALA A 191 -4.51 -24.69 5.85
CA ALA A 191 -4.95 -25.02 4.50
C ALA A 191 -3.80 -24.79 3.51
N LYS A 192 -3.62 -25.74 2.58
CA LYS A 192 -2.66 -25.61 1.48
C LYS A 192 -3.34 -25.05 0.24
N SER A 193 -4.49 -25.61 -0.11
CA SER A 193 -5.28 -25.23 -1.28
C SER A 193 -6.77 -25.31 -0.98
N GLY A 194 -7.62 -24.75 -1.84
CA GLY A 194 -9.07 -24.86 -1.71
C GLY A 194 -9.84 -23.70 -2.31
N THR A 195 -11.04 -23.46 -1.79
CA THR A 195 -11.90 -22.33 -2.19
C THR A 195 -12.04 -21.36 -1.03
N ILE A 196 -11.89 -20.06 -1.32
CA ILE A 196 -12.21 -18.95 -0.43
C ILE A 196 -13.53 -18.36 -0.91
N ASN A 197 -14.60 -18.62 -0.17
CA ASN A 197 -15.87 -17.93 -0.40
C ASN A 197 -15.80 -16.57 0.29
N VAL A 198 -15.78 -15.50 -0.48
CA VAL A 198 -15.74 -14.14 0.04
C VAL A 198 -17.13 -13.54 0.16
N THR A 199 -17.30 -12.64 1.13
CA THR A 199 -18.48 -11.80 1.32
C THR A 199 -18.17 -10.36 0.97
N GLY A 200 -19.19 -9.56 0.67
CA GLY A 200 -19.03 -8.12 0.47
C GLY A 200 -18.56 -7.45 1.77
N GLY A 201 -17.56 -6.57 1.68
CA GLY A 201 -17.07 -5.76 2.79
C GLY A 201 -17.61 -4.34 2.71
N PHE A 202 -16.97 -3.50 1.91
CA PHE A 202 -17.31 -2.08 1.72
C PHE A 202 -16.73 -1.56 0.40
N ASN A 203 -17.11 -0.35 0.01
CA ASN A 203 -16.61 0.36 -1.17
C ASN A 203 -15.82 1.60 -0.77
N LEU A 204 -14.88 1.99 -1.61
CA LEU A 204 -14.08 3.21 -1.46
C LEU A 204 -14.72 4.34 -2.27
N ASN A 205 -15.05 5.45 -1.59
CA ASN A 205 -15.27 6.73 -2.27
C ASN A 205 -13.91 7.36 -2.58
N ILE A 206 -13.72 7.75 -3.83
CA ILE A 206 -12.53 8.48 -4.27
C ILE A 206 -12.87 9.91 -4.68
N GLU A 207 -14.09 10.16 -5.13
CA GLU A 207 -14.55 11.41 -5.71
C GLU A 207 -14.44 12.58 -4.73
N ASP A 208 -14.71 12.31 -3.44
CA ASP A 208 -14.63 13.31 -2.37
C ASP A 208 -13.23 13.34 -1.71
N ALA A 209 -12.30 12.50 -2.15
CA ALA A 209 -10.98 12.41 -1.54
C ALA A 209 -10.21 13.71 -1.75
N ARG A 210 -9.62 14.22 -0.66
CA ARG A 210 -8.82 15.44 -0.68
C ARG A 210 -7.34 15.11 -0.73
N VAL A 211 -6.65 15.62 -1.73
CA VAL A 211 -5.20 15.55 -1.87
C VAL A 211 -4.65 16.96 -1.79
N ASN A 212 -3.83 17.24 -0.77
CA ASN A 212 -3.38 18.60 -0.44
C ASN A 212 -4.55 19.58 -0.30
N GLY A 213 -5.61 19.17 0.42
CA GLY A 213 -6.79 20.01 0.71
C GLY A 213 -7.85 20.10 -0.38
N SER A 214 -7.58 19.63 -1.61
CA SER A 214 -8.49 19.76 -2.76
C SER A 214 -8.87 18.42 -3.38
N THR A 215 -10.03 18.34 -4.03
CA THR A 215 -10.41 17.18 -4.85
C THR A 215 -9.62 17.17 -6.16
N ILE A 216 -9.50 16.00 -6.78
CA ILE A 216 -8.85 15.83 -8.09
C ILE A 216 -9.95 15.61 -9.14
N SER A 217 -10.10 16.55 -10.08
CA SER A 217 -11.20 16.52 -11.06
C SER A 217 -11.20 15.28 -11.95
N ASN A 218 -10.03 14.75 -12.30
CA ASN A 218 -9.88 13.55 -13.14
C ASN A 218 -9.57 12.29 -12.32
N ILE A 219 -9.95 12.21 -11.04
CA ILE A 219 -9.58 11.07 -10.18
C ILE A 219 -10.10 9.72 -10.70
N ASN A 220 -11.20 9.72 -11.44
CA ASN A 220 -11.75 8.53 -12.09
C ASN A 220 -10.84 7.94 -13.19
N SER A 221 -9.87 8.71 -13.71
CA SER A 221 -8.88 8.24 -14.69
C SER A 221 -7.66 7.58 -14.04
N TYR A 222 -7.55 7.59 -12.71
CA TYR A 222 -6.43 6.96 -12.03
C TYR A 222 -6.65 5.45 -11.93
N ALA A 223 -5.62 4.67 -12.24
CA ALA A 223 -5.62 3.22 -12.09
C ALA A 223 -5.43 2.83 -10.63
N PHE A 224 -6.15 1.81 -10.18
CA PHE A 224 -5.98 1.21 -8.85
C PHE A 224 -4.99 0.05 -8.93
N GLN A 225 -4.07 -0.01 -7.97
CA GLN A 225 -3.15 -1.13 -7.85
C GLN A 225 -3.45 -1.98 -6.61
N GLY A 226 -2.42 -2.54 -5.96
CA GLY A 226 -2.54 -3.23 -4.68
C GLY A 226 -3.00 -2.29 -3.54
N PHE A 227 -2.86 -2.70 -2.29
CA PHE A 227 -3.12 -1.81 -1.15
C PHE A 227 -2.35 -2.26 0.08
N GLY A 228 -2.05 -1.35 1.00
CA GLY A 228 -1.48 -1.66 2.32
C GLY A 228 -2.53 -1.77 3.40
N TYR A 229 -2.26 -2.55 4.46
CA TYR A 229 -3.08 -2.63 5.66
C TYR A 229 -2.19 -2.53 6.90
N HIS A 230 -2.58 -1.68 7.85
CA HIS A 230 -1.90 -1.54 9.14
C HIS A 230 -2.86 -0.97 10.18
N LYS A 231 -2.93 -1.56 11.39
CA LYS A 231 -3.72 -1.07 12.54
C LYS A 231 -5.09 -0.52 12.16
N ASN A 232 -5.93 -1.36 11.56
CA ASN A 232 -7.28 -0.96 11.15
C ASN A 232 -7.32 0.28 10.23
N THR A 233 -6.28 0.45 9.41
CA THR A 233 -6.19 1.44 8.33
C THR A 233 -5.70 0.78 7.03
N ILE A 234 -6.25 1.17 5.88
CA ILE A 234 -5.75 0.80 4.56
C ILE A 234 -5.19 2.00 3.82
N TYR A 235 -4.20 1.72 2.97
CA TYR A 235 -3.49 2.68 2.12
C TYR A 235 -3.65 2.23 0.68
N VAL A 236 -4.31 3.04 -0.14
CA VAL A 236 -4.72 2.64 -1.49
C VAL A 236 -3.98 3.52 -2.51
N PRO A 237 -2.91 3.02 -3.14
CA PRO A 237 -2.23 3.73 -4.20
C PRO A 237 -3.10 3.82 -5.46
N MET A 238 -3.03 4.98 -6.12
CA MET A 238 -3.68 5.22 -7.40
C MET A 238 -2.76 6.05 -8.30
N THR A 239 -2.72 5.72 -9.60
CA THR A 239 -1.78 6.34 -10.53
C THR A 239 -2.48 6.89 -11.77
N TYR A 240 -2.08 8.08 -12.19
CA TYR A 240 -2.35 8.63 -13.52
C TYR A 240 -1.09 9.24 -14.10
N LYS A 241 -0.52 8.59 -15.13
CA LYS A 241 0.75 9.01 -15.77
C LYS A 241 1.88 9.12 -14.74
N ASN A 242 2.55 10.26 -14.66
CA ASN A 242 3.62 10.54 -13.70
C ASN A 242 3.14 11.01 -12.32
N ILE A 243 1.84 10.86 -12.03
CA ILE A 243 1.23 11.25 -10.76
C ILE A 243 0.74 10.00 -10.04
N SER A 244 1.28 9.75 -8.85
CA SER A 244 0.77 8.73 -7.92
C SER A 244 0.26 9.39 -6.65
N ILE A 245 -0.87 8.94 -6.16
CA ILE A 245 -1.43 9.32 -4.86
C ILE A 245 -1.62 8.08 -3.99
N VAL A 246 -1.71 8.26 -2.67
CA VAL A 246 -2.16 7.20 -1.75
C VAL A 246 -3.30 7.75 -0.92
N LEU A 247 -4.46 7.10 -1.00
CA LEU A 247 -5.63 7.42 -0.20
C LEU A 247 -5.67 6.56 1.06
N VAL A 248 -5.99 7.17 2.19
CA VAL A 248 -6.02 6.48 3.50
C VAL A 248 -7.47 6.28 3.92
N TYR A 249 -7.81 5.06 4.37
CA TYR A 249 -9.14 4.77 4.92
C TYR A 249 -8.99 4.08 6.27
N ARG A 250 -9.60 4.64 7.31
CA ARG A 250 -9.53 4.14 8.70
C ARG A 250 -10.76 3.32 9.07
N ASN A 251 -10.69 2.64 10.20
CA ASN A 251 -11.79 1.89 10.82
C ASN A 251 -12.37 0.77 9.95
N ILE A 252 -11.52 0.09 9.16
CA ILE A 252 -12.01 -0.92 8.21
C ILE A 252 -12.49 -2.23 8.83
N SER A 253 -12.29 -2.48 10.13
CA SER A 253 -12.80 -3.66 10.82
C SER A 253 -14.33 -3.68 10.88
N THR A 254 -14.93 -2.50 11.07
CA THR A 254 -16.39 -2.31 11.16
C THR A 254 -16.99 -1.64 9.93
N ALA A 255 -16.16 -1.26 8.95
CA ALA A 255 -16.62 -0.62 7.72
C ALA A 255 -17.61 -1.49 6.93
N SER A 256 -18.66 -0.84 6.47
CA SER A 256 -19.72 -1.32 5.58
C SER A 256 -20.15 -0.20 4.63
N GLY A 257 -20.92 -0.51 3.59
CA GLY A 257 -21.40 0.50 2.63
C GLY A 257 -20.24 1.16 1.85
N THR A 258 -20.28 2.48 1.69
CA THR A 258 -19.22 3.26 1.06
C THR A 258 -18.53 4.14 2.10
N ILE A 259 -17.21 3.99 2.23
CA ILE A 259 -16.40 4.77 3.18
C ILE A 259 -15.58 5.84 2.47
N LYS A 260 -15.29 6.92 3.18
CA LYS A 260 -14.55 8.09 2.68
C LYS A 260 -13.08 8.03 3.07
N ALA A 261 -12.22 8.57 2.20
CA ALA A 261 -10.82 8.76 2.51
C ALA A 261 -10.65 9.75 3.67
N ASP A 262 -9.61 9.55 4.47
CA ASP A 262 -9.24 10.46 5.55
C ASP A 262 -8.79 11.80 4.97
N LYS A 263 -9.58 12.85 5.21
CA LYS A 263 -9.31 14.21 4.72
C LYS A 263 -8.03 14.84 5.29
N ASN A 264 -7.51 14.30 6.40
CA ASN A 264 -6.36 14.85 7.11
C ASN A 264 -5.03 14.23 6.65
N TYR A 265 -5.06 13.20 5.80
CA TYR A 265 -3.87 12.51 5.32
C TYR A 265 -3.89 12.37 3.80
N SER A 266 -2.92 12.99 3.14
CA SER A 266 -2.79 12.86 1.70
C SER A 266 -1.35 12.66 1.27
N PHE A 267 -1.18 11.83 0.25
CA PHE A 267 0.11 11.50 -0.35
C PHE A 267 0.04 11.79 -1.83
N ARG A 268 1.05 12.45 -2.40
CA ARG A 268 1.14 12.67 -3.84
C ARG A 268 2.59 12.80 -4.28
N ILE A 269 3.01 11.94 -5.20
CA ILE A 269 4.23 12.14 -5.97
C ILE A 269 3.84 12.59 -7.37
N THR A 270 4.40 13.71 -7.83
CA THR A 270 4.41 14.10 -9.24
C THR A 270 5.85 14.11 -9.70
N SER A 271 6.21 13.19 -10.58
CA SER A 271 7.61 12.97 -10.97
C SER A 271 7.97 13.74 -12.23
N ALA A 272 8.92 14.67 -12.12
CA ALA A 272 9.55 15.29 -13.29
C ALA A 272 10.62 14.36 -13.92
N ALA A 273 11.35 13.60 -13.10
CA ALA A 273 12.38 12.67 -13.56
C ALA A 273 11.81 11.48 -14.36
N TYR A 274 10.56 11.11 -14.10
CA TYR A 274 9.84 10.03 -14.77
C TYR A 274 8.53 10.56 -15.32
N SER A 275 8.64 11.44 -16.32
CA SER A 275 7.55 12.24 -16.86
C SER A 275 6.48 11.43 -17.61
N ASN A 276 6.79 10.21 -18.03
CA ASN A 276 5.81 9.32 -18.67
C ASN A 276 4.97 8.54 -17.65
N LEU A 277 5.63 7.91 -16.68
CA LEU A 277 4.97 7.07 -15.68
C LEU A 277 5.72 7.12 -14.36
N PHE A 278 4.97 7.33 -13.28
CA PHE A 278 5.41 7.10 -11.91
C PHE A 278 4.24 6.43 -11.21
N GLU A 279 4.27 5.10 -11.22
CA GLU A 279 3.19 4.26 -10.73
C GLU A 279 3.60 3.59 -9.44
N ILE A 280 2.84 3.82 -8.38
CA ILE A 280 2.95 3.05 -7.14
C ILE A 280 2.09 1.81 -7.27
N GLU A 281 2.73 0.64 -7.29
CA GLU A 281 2.06 -0.65 -7.53
C GLU A 281 1.53 -1.27 -6.23
N GLY A 282 2.26 -1.13 -5.13
CA GLY A 282 1.81 -1.57 -3.83
C GLY A 282 2.51 -0.82 -2.70
N VAL A 283 1.88 -0.85 -1.53
CA VAL A 283 2.34 -0.12 -0.34
C VAL A 283 2.22 -0.97 0.92
N GLY A 284 3.00 -0.64 1.96
CA GLY A 284 2.88 -1.26 3.27
C GLY A 284 3.63 -0.48 4.36
N ILE A 285 3.20 -0.66 5.60
CA ILE A 285 3.90 -0.07 6.76
C ILE A 285 5.00 -1.01 7.23
N GLY A 286 6.20 -0.46 7.41
CA GLY A 286 7.41 -1.22 7.76
C GLY A 286 8.24 -0.58 8.84
N LYS A 287 9.53 -0.92 8.88
CA LYS A 287 10.51 -0.42 9.86
C LYS A 287 10.36 1.09 10.09
N GLY A 288 10.18 1.48 11.35
CA GLY A 288 10.00 2.87 11.79
C GLY A 288 8.64 3.47 11.41
N ASP A 289 7.61 2.64 11.28
CA ASP A 289 6.24 3.01 10.91
C ASP A 289 6.13 3.80 9.58
N LYS A 290 7.15 3.66 8.72
CA LYS A 290 7.21 4.29 7.40
C LYS A 290 6.27 3.60 6.42
N LEU A 291 5.69 4.39 5.51
CA LEU A 291 4.96 3.88 4.35
C LEU A 291 5.95 3.57 3.22
N TRP A 292 6.24 2.29 3.05
CA TRP A 292 7.07 1.74 1.99
C TRP A 292 6.23 1.45 0.75
N PHE A 293 6.87 1.49 -0.41
CA PHE A 293 6.23 1.17 -1.68
C PHE A 293 7.23 0.74 -2.75
N ASN A 294 6.75 0.02 -3.76
CA ASN A 294 7.48 -0.19 -5.01
C ASN A 294 6.85 0.64 -6.13
N THR A 295 7.59 0.79 -7.22
CA THR A 295 7.11 1.53 -8.38
C THR A 295 7.47 0.91 -9.71
N ASN A 296 6.58 1.12 -10.69
CA ASN A 296 6.90 1.11 -12.11
C ASN A 296 7.16 2.55 -12.58
N ARG A 297 8.32 2.80 -13.21
CA ARG A 297 8.75 4.17 -13.57
C ARG A 297 9.30 4.24 -14.98
N ARG A 298 8.91 5.30 -15.71
CA ARG A 298 9.32 5.49 -17.10
C ARG A 298 9.59 6.96 -17.42
N THR A 299 10.69 7.19 -18.15
CA THR A 299 10.99 8.49 -18.75
C THR A 299 10.23 8.69 -20.06
N LYS A 300 9.98 7.61 -20.81
CA LYS A 300 9.25 7.57 -22.08
C LYS A 300 8.54 6.23 -22.26
N THR A 301 7.61 6.16 -23.21
CA THR A 301 6.93 4.90 -23.56
C THR A 301 7.95 3.82 -23.93
N GLY A 302 7.78 2.61 -23.40
CA GLY A 302 8.67 1.46 -23.65
C GLY A 302 9.91 1.39 -22.75
N ASP A 303 10.18 2.42 -21.96
CA ASP A 303 11.20 2.37 -20.91
C ASP A 303 10.77 1.42 -19.79
N THR A 304 11.68 0.61 -19.27
CA THR A 304 11.39 -0.42 -18.24
C THR A 304 12.50 -0.57 -17.20
N ALA A 305 13.49 0.31 -17.22
CA ALA A 305 14.73 0.11 -16.49
C ALA A 305 14.74 0.83 -15.13
N HIS A 306 13.63 1.40 -14.67
CA HIS A 306 13.62 2.31 -13.53
C HIS A 306 12.76 1.86 -12.36
N ASP A 307 12.30 0.63 -12.32
CA ASP A 307 11.53 0.15 -11.18
C ASP A 307 12.35 0.21 -9.89
N GLY A 308 11.67 0.39 -8.75
CA GLY A 308 12.35 0.68 -7.51
C GLY A 308 11.54 0.39 -6.26
N VAL A 309 12.24 0.48 -5.13
CA VAL A 309 11.71 0.39 -3.77
C VAL A 309 11.99 1.69 -3.05
N HIS A 310 10.97 2.18 -2.35
CA HIS A 310 10.93 3.51 -1.78
C HIS A 310 10.21 3.55 -0.43
N TYR A 311 10.32 4.68 0.26
CA TYR A 311 9.42 5.05 1.35
C TYR A 311 9.13 6.55 1.32
N PHE A 312 7.94 6.94 1.79
CA PHE A 312 7.58 8.36 1.95
C PHE A 312 8.38 9.02 3.08
N LYS A 313 8.96 10.19 2.82
CA LYS A 313 9.67 10.97 3.85
C LYS A 313 8.66 11.59 4.82
N ASN A 314 9.07 11.74 6.07
CA ASN A 314 8.35 12.43 7.15
C ASN A 314 6.99 11.83 7.56
N TYR A 315 6.57 10.71 6.95
CA TYR A 315 5.37 9.99 7.36
C TYR A 315 5.70 8.93 8.40
N SER A 316 4.87 8.86 9.45
CA SER A 316 4.82 7.76 10.41
C SER A 316 3.36 7.32 10.60
N ALA A 317 3.14 6.00 10.68
CA ALA A 317 1.85 5.40 11.00
C ALA A 317 1.61 5.22 12.52
N SER A 318 2.51 5.76 13.35
CA SER A 318 2.43 5.78 14.82
C SER A 318 1.35 6.72 15.33
#